data_AF-A0A069D791-F1
#
_entry.id   AF-A0A069D791-F1
#
_cell.length_a   1.000
_cell.length_b   1.000
_cell.length_c   1.000
_cell.angle_alpha   90.00
_cell.angle_beta   90.00
_cell.angle_gamma   90.00
#
_symmetry.space_group_name_H-M   'P 1'
#
loop_
_entity.id
_entity.type
_entity.pdbx_description
1 polymer ?
#
loop_
_entity_poly.entity_id
_entity_poly.type
_entity_poly.pdbx_seq_one_letter_code
_entity_poly.pdbx_strand_id
1 'polypeptide(L)'
;MAFHYAQYVDKLAQTARSIHPIPLYVNAAMNSRGRKPGEYPSAGPLAHLIDIWHCGAPHIDLLAPDLYDKGFVDWVAQYKLPNNPLFIPEIKRSMNNSVQALYVFAEHDAIGFSPFSIEDGSDSPQDPLVQGYGLMKELMPVITSNQGKGVMNGLFFDAQNKERVLQYDGVKLTCRHYFTLPWDPRATDGSIWPEGGGVVLRLSKDEFLIAGNGIVVEFEKADVHSQTINTKLGEDGFAYQGGDHAQQDTSWKGESRVGIGTVDEVSIQADGSFQYVRRLNGDQTHQGRHVRISVGEFKILHVKLYEYK
;
A
#
# COMPACT_ATOMS: atom_id res chain seq x y z
N MET A 1 -15.95 -10.99 30.92
CA MET A 1 -16.85 -11.24 29.77
C MET A 1 -16.11 -11.83 28.58
N ALA A 2 -15.14 -11.11 27.98
CA ALA A 2 -14.41 -11.56 26.79
C ALA A 2 -13.86 -13.00 26.89
N PHE A 3 -13.17 -13.35 27.99
CA PHE A 3 -12.64 -14.71 28.19
C PHE A 3 -13.73 -15.80 28.11
N HIS A 4 -14.84 -15.64 28.82
CA HIS A 4 -15.95 -16.61 28.78
C HIS A 4 -16.65 -16.65 27.42
N TYR A 5 -16.72 -15.52 26.72
CA TYR A 5 -17.27 -15.49 25.37
C TYR A 5 -16.35 -16.24 24.38
N ALA A 6 -15.04 -16.02 24.45
CA ALA A 6 -14.05 -16.77 23.69
C ALA A 6 -14.14 -18.28 23.97
N GLN A 7 -14.23 -18.71 25.24
CA GLN A 7 -14.40 -20.12 25.60
C GLN A 7 -15.69 -20.73 25.06
N TYR A 8 -16.77 -19.95 24.99
CA TYR A 8 -18.01 -20.41 24.37
C TYR A 8 -17.81 -20.65 22.87
N VAL A 9 -17.20 -19.70 22.17
CA VAL A 9 -16.88 -19.82 20.74
C VAL A 9 -15.91 -20.98 20.48
N ASP A 10 -14.94 -21.21 21.35
CA ASP A 10 -13.98 -22.32 21.22
C ASP A 10 -14.65 -23.69 21.24
N LYS A 11 -15.67 -23.88 22.10
CA LYS A 11 -16.45 -25.12 22.13
C LYS A 11 -17.17 -25.37 20.80
N LEU A 12 -17.67 -24.31 20.16
CA LEU A 12 -18.25 -24.38 18.82
C LEU A 12 -17.18 -24.74 17.79
N ALA A 13 -16.00 -24.11 17.87
CA ALA A 13 -14.87 -24.38 16.99
C ALA A 13 -14.38 -25.83 17.09
N GLN A 14 -14.24 -26.39 18.30
CA GLN A 14 -13.90 -27.79 18.52
C GLN A 14 -14.93 -28.73 17.88
N THR A 15 -16.22 -28.44 18.07
CA THR A 15 -17.30 -29.23 17.47
C THR A 15 -17.24 -29.19 15.95
N ALA A 16 -17.10 -27.99 15.36
CA ALA A 16 -16.99 -27.81 13.92
C ALA A 16 -15.80 -28.59 13.35
N ARG A 17 -14.63 -28.49 13.98
CA ARG A 17 -13.41 -29.20 13.55
C ARG A 17 -13.52 -30.72 13.66
N SER A 18 -14.28 -31.24 14.63
CA SER A 18 -14.52 -32.68 14.75
C SER A 18 -15.32 -33.26 13.57
N ILE A 19 -16.09 -32.40 12.88
CA ILE A 19 -16.87 -32.76 11.70
C ILE A 19 -16.06 -32.49 10.43
N HIS A 20 -15.44 -31.31 10.33
CA HIS A 20 -14.65 -30.91 9.16
C HIS A 20 -13.49 -29.97 9.54
N PRO A 21 -12.22 -30.37 9.30
CA PRO A 21 -11.06 -29.58 9.71
C PRO A 21 -10.72 -28.46 8.71
N ILE A 22 -11.55 -27.42 8.68
CA ILE A 22 -11.29 -26.18 7.91
C ILE A 22 -10.79 -25.04 8.81
N PRO A 23 -10.11 -24.03 8.24
CA PRO A 23 -9.77 -22.82 8.97
C PRO A 23 -11.02 -22.11 9.51
N LEU A 24 -10.94 -21.63 10.73
CA LEU A 24 -12.00 -20.90 11.43
C LEU A 24 -11.48 -19.52 11.84
N TYR A 25 -12.29 -18.49 11.66
CA TYR A 25 -12.01 -17.14 12.14
C TYR A 25 -13.22 -16.55 12.86
N VAL A 26 -12.97 -15.49 13.62
CA VAL A 26 -14.02 -14.62 14.16
C VAL A 26 -13.76 -13.17 13.75
N ASN A 27 -14.83 -12.45 13.45
CA ASN A 27 -14.76 -11.03 13.12
C ASN A 27 -14.97 -10.13 14.35
N ALA A 28 -14.38 -8.93 14.32
CA ALA A 28 -14.40 -7.96 15.38
C ALA A 28 -15.23 -6.73 14.98
N ALA A 29 -16.43 -6.60 15.56
CA ALA A 29 -17.15 -5.33 15.56
C ALA A 29 -16.37 -4.32 16.42
N MET A 30 -15.73 -3.34 15.76
CA MET A 30 -14.70 -2.49 16.34
C MET A 30 -15.19 -1.57 17.47
N ASN A 31 -14.23 -1.07 18.26
CA ASN A 31 -14.49 -0.13 19.36
C ASN A 31 -15.29 1.10 18.86
N SER A 32 -16.39 1.42 19.54
CA SER A 32 -17.11 2.67 19.28
C SER A 32 -16.46 3.84 20.03
N ARG A 33 -16.09 4.90 19.30
CA ARG A 33 -15.49 6.11 19.88
C ARG A 33 -16.41 6.77 20.90
N GLY A 34 -15.84 7.15 22.05
CA GLY A 34 -16.56 7.84 23.13
C GLY A 34 -17.53 6.98 23.91
N ARG A 35 -17.55 5.65 23.71
CA ARG A 35 -18.44 4.72 24.40
C ARG A 35 -17.69 3.82 25.38
N LYS A 36 -18.35 3.45 26.47
CA LYS A 36 -17.84 2.51 27.48
C LYS A 36 -18.11 1.06 27.05
N PRO A 37 -17.31 0.09 27.52
CA PRO A 37 -17.65 -1.33 27.37
C PRO A 37 -19.09 -1.62 27.84
N GLY A 38 -19.85 -2.34 27.02
CA GLY A 38 -21.30 -2.56 27.20
C GLY A 38 -22.20 -1.67 26.34
N GLU A 39 -21.71 -0.52 25.85
CA GLU A 39 -22.42 0.36 24.90
C GLU A 39 -22.05 0.09 23.43
N TYR A 40 -21.15 -0.87 23.22
CA TYR A 40 -20.75 -1.47 21.95
C TYR A 40 -20.42 -2.97 22.21
N PRO A 41 -20.22 -3.80 21.17
CA PRO A 41 -19.83 -5.22 21.30
C PRO A 41 -18.44 -5.44 21.95
N SER A 42 -18.27 -5.01 23.19
CA SER A 42 -16.98 -4.82 23.88
C SER A 42 -16.32 -6.10 24.39
N ALA A 43 -16.87 -7.27 24.03
CA ALA A 43 -16.32 -8.57 24.39
C ALA A 43 -15.77 -9.32 23.17
N GLY A 44 -15.96 -8.80 21.95
CA GLY A 44 -15.45 -9.38 20.71
C GLY A 44 -13.93 -9.44 20.65
N PRO A 45 -13.36 -9.99 19.57
CA PRO A 45 -11.93 -10.18 19.35
C PRO A 45 -11.21 -8.87 19.01
N LEU A 46 -11.43 -7.84 19.84
CA LEU A 46 -10.90 -6.50 19.71
C LEU A 46 -9.39 -6.50 19.97
N ALA A 47 -8.65 -5.61 19.30
CA ALA A 47 -7.19 -5.50 19.41
C ALA A 47 -6.65 -5.56 20.86
N HIS A 48 -7.24 -4.78 21.77
CA HIS A 48 -6.84 -4.74 23.18
C HIS A 48 -7.25 -5.97 24.02
N LEU A 49 -8.01 -6.91 23.44
CA LEU A 49 -8.47 -8.16 24.05
C LEU A 49 -7.90 -9.39 23.31
N ILE A 50 -7.02 -9.21 22.34
CA ILE A 50 -6.48 -10.30 21.50
C ILE A 50 -5.87 -11.42 22.35
N ASP A 51 -5.07 -11.10 23.37
CA ASP A 51 -4.45 -12.12 24.23
C ASP A 51 -5.50 -12.95 25.00
N ILE A 52 -6.59 -12.31 25.42
CA ILE A 52 -7.71 -12.99 26.09
C ILE A 52 -8.39 -13.96 25.11
N TRP A 53 -8.54 -13.55 23.85
CA TRP A 53 -9.14 -14.37 22.81
C TRP A 53 -8.26 -15.54 22.39
N HIS A 54 -6.96 -15.33 22.19
CA HIS A 54 -6.03 -16.43 21.91
C HIS A 54 -5.99 -17.45 23.06
N CYS A 55 -6.06 -16.99 24.31
CA CYS A 55 -6.10 -17.87 25.47
C CYS A 55 -7.46 -18.60 25.60
N GLY A 56 -8.57 -17.90 25.37
CA GLY A 56 -9.92 -18.44 25.55
C GLY A 56 -10.42 -19.27 24.38
N ALA A 57 -9.89 -19.07 23.17
CA ALA A 57 -10.31 -19.72 21.93
C ALA A 57 -9.15 -20.22 21.07
N PRO A 58 -8.32 -21.16 21.57
CA PRO A 58 -7.15 -21.66 20.85
C PRO A 58 -7.48 -22.44 19.56
N HIS A 59 -8.74 -22.86 19.35
CA HIS A 59 -9.15 -23.55 18.11
C HIS A 59 -9.64 -22.61 17.01
N ILE A 60 -9.64 -21.30 17.25
CA ILE A 60 -9.86 -20.27 16.23
C ILE A 60 -8.51 -19.86 15.64
N ASP A 61 -8.37 -19.90 14.32
CA ASP A 61 -7.09 -19.62 13.65
C ASP A 61 -6.82 -18.13 13.51
N LEU A 62 -7.87 -17.31 13.30
CA LEU A 62 -7.72 -15.88 13.03
C LEU A 62 -8.74 -15.03 13.79
N LEU A 63 -8.24 -13.93 14.35
CA LEU A 63 -9.02 -12.81 14.86
C LEU A 63 -8.96 -11.69 13.82
N ALA A 64 -10.11 -11.26 13.31
CA ALA A 64 -10.16 -10.46 12.09
C ALA A 64 -11.00 -9.18 12.29
N PRO A 65 -10.55 -7.99 11.85
CA PRO A 65 -11.27 -6.75 12.10
C PRO A 65 -12.32 -6.42 11.02
N ASP A 66 -13.45 -5.83 11.45
CA ASP A 66 -14.42 -5.21 10.55
C ASP A 66 -14.18 -3.71 10.46
N LEU A 67 -13.63 -3.24 9.33
CA LEU A 67 -13.08 -1.89 9.22
C LEU A 67 -14.07 -0.90 8.57
N TYR A 68 -14.74 -0.09 9.39
CA TYR A 68 -15.68 0.95 8.89
C TYR A 68 -15.27 2.38 9.23
N ASP A 69 -14.39 2.54 10.21
CA ASP A 69 -13.92 3.82 10.72
C ASP A 69 -12.60 4.27 10.07
N LYS A 70 -12.22 5.52 10.35
CA LYS A 70 -10.91 6.06 9.96
C LYS A 70 -9.76 5.34 10.69
N GLY A 71 -8.53 5.55 10.22
CA GLY A 71 -7.33 4.95 10.80
C GLY A 71 -7.05 3.55 10.26
N PHE A 72 -7.29 3.33 8.96
CA PHE A 72 -7.16 2.03 8.31
C PHE A 72 -5.79 1.38 8.58
N VAL A 73 -4.69 2.10 8.33
CA VAL A 73 -3.32 1.61 8.56
C VAL A 73 -3.09 1.22 10.02
N ASP A 74 -3.51 2.06 10.96
CA ASP A 74 -3.34 1.80 12.40
C ASP A 74 -4.14 0.59 12.87
N TRP A 75 -5.34 0.40 12.34
CA TRP A 75 -6.16 -0.77 12.67
C TRP A 75 -5.60 -2.05 12.08
N VAL A 76 -5.17 -2.03 10.82
CA VAL A 76 -4.51 -3.16 10.18
C VAL A 76 -3.29 -3.62 10.98
N ALA A 77 -2.43 -2.69 11.38
CA ALA A 77 -1.22 -2.99 12.13
C ALA A 77 -1.49 -3.66 13.50
N GLN A 78 -2.63 -3.35 14.13
CA GLN A 78 -3.00 -3.96 15.41
C GLN A 78 -3.43 -5.43 15.29
N TYR A 79 -3.84 -5.89 14.11
CA TYR A 79 -4.26 -7.29 13.88
C TYR A 79 -3.21 -8.12 13.15
N LYS A 80 -2.23 -7.49 12.48
CA LYS A 80 -1.06 -8.19 11.96
C LYS A 80 -0.11 -8.56 13.10
N LEU A 81 -0.22 -9.78 13.62
CA LEU A 81 0.62 -10.29 14.69
C LEU A 81 1.34 -11.57 14.26
N PRO A 82 2.48 -11.93 14.89
CA PRO A 82 3.19 -13.17 14.57
C PRO A 82 2.32 -14.44 14.71
N ASN A 83 1.35 -14.42 15.62
CA ASN A 83 0.42 -15.50 15.92
C ASN A 83 -1.01 -15.24 15.41
N ASN A 84 -1.20 -14.26 14.53
CA ASN A 84 -2.50 -13.93 13.93
C ASN A 84 -2.30 -13.50 12.47
N PRO A 85 -2.46 -14.40 11.48
CA PRO A 85 -2.43 -14.01 10.08
C PRO A 85 -3.48 -12.93 9.81
N LEU A 86 -3.14 -11.96 8.97
CA LEU A 86 -4.03 -10.84 8.73
C LEU A 86 -5.09 -11.22 7.68
N PHE A 87 -6.36 -11.08 8.05
CA PHE A 87 -7.50 -11.19 7.16
C PHE A 87 -8.45 -10.03 7.43
N ILE A 88 -8.86 -9.30 6.38
CA ILE A 88 -9.88 -8.24 6.48
C ILE A 88 -11.20 -8.78 5.91
N PRO A 89 -12.05 -9.41 6.73
CA PRO A 89 -13.29 -10.05 6.29
C PRO A 89 -14.35 -9.03 5.88
N GLU A 90 -14.27 -7.82 6.44
CA GLU A 90 -15.25 -6.79 6.23
C GLU A 90 -14.57 -5.41 6.25
N ILE A 91 -14.88 -4.60 5.25
CA ILE A 91 -14.50 -3.19 5.20
C ILE A 91 -15.57 -2.40 4.46
N LYS A 92 -15.77 -1.14 4.84
CA LYS A 92 -16.67 -0.23 4.13
C LYS A 92 -16.33 -0.19 2.64
N ARG A 93 -17.33 -0.46 1.80
CA ARG A 93 -17.19 -0.30 0.34
C ARG A 93 -16.83 1.14 -0.01
N SER A 94 -15.78 1.28 -0.79
CA SER A 94 -15.31 2.57 -1.29
C SER A 94 -14.56 2.37 -2.60
N MET A 95 -14.48 3.41 -3.43
CA MET A 95 -13.67 3.38 -4.67
C MET A 95 -12.17 3.09 -4.43
N ASN A 96 -11.71 3.21 -3.19
CA ASN A 96 -10.30 3.04 -2.81
C ASN A 96 -9.96 1.63 -2.31
N ASN A 97 -10.94 0.72 -2.24
CA ASN A 97 -10.71 -0.60 -1.64
C ASN A 97 -9.63 -1.42 -2.38
N SER A 98 -9.38 -1.18 -3.66
CA SER A 98 -8.28 -1.83 -4.40
C SER A 98 -6.90 -1.39 -3.90
N VAL A 99 -6.71 -0.09 -3.61
CA VAL A 99 -5.48 0.45 -3.02
C VAL A 99 -5.28 -0.08 -1.61
N GLN A 100 -6.35 -0.12 -0.81
CA GLN A 100 -6.33 -0.70 0.53
C GLN A 100 -5.96 -2.19 0.53
N ALA A 101 -6.50 -2.96 -0.42
CA ALA A 101 -6.18 -4.38 -0.59
C ALA A 101 -4.70 -4.58 -0.98
N LEU A 102 -4.21 -3.85 -1.99
CA LEU A 102 -2.80 -3.92 -2.40
C LEU A 102 -1.86 -3.57 -1.23
N TYR A 103 -2.21 -2.56 -0.42
CA TYR A 103 -1.45 -2.21 0.77
C TYR A 103 -1.34 -3.38 1.75
N VAL A 104 -2.45 -4.02 2.14
CA VAL A 104 -2.39 -5.10 3.14
C VAL A 104 -1.73 -6.37 2.61
N PHE A 105 -1.86 -6.65 1.32
CA PHE A 105 -1.20 -7.79 0.70
C PHE A 105 0.32 -7.63 0.64
N ALA A 106 0.81 -6.43 0.31
CA ALA A 106 2.24 -6.18 0.17
C ALA A 106 2.93 -5.81 1.48
N GLU A 107 2.28 -5.07 2.38
CA GLU A 107 2.90 -4.64 3.64
C GLU A 107 2.77 -5.70 4.74
N HIS A 108 1.64 -6.41 4.79
CA HIS A 108 1.28 -7.26 5.94
C HIS A 108 1.13 -8.74 5.59
N ASP A 109 1.41 -9.14 4.34
CA ASP A 109 1.18 -10.50 3.85
C ASP A 109 -0.25 -10.99 4.14
N ALA A 110 -1.24 -10.12 4.00
CA ALA A 110 -2.63 -10.48 4.28
C ALA A 110 -3.07 -11.66 3.40
N ILE A 111 -3.94 -12.50 3.96
CA ILE A 111 -4.48 -13.67 3.23
C ILE A 111 -5.82 -13.39 2.55
N GLY A 112 -6.43 -12.24 2.85
CA GLY A 112 -7.69 -11.84 2.23
C GLY A 112 -8.12 -10.43 2.61
N PHE A 113 -8.96 -9.85 1.75
CA PHE A 113 -9.54 -8.53 1.89
C PHE A 113 -10.91 -8.51 1.21
N SER A 114 -11.96 -8.13 1.94
CA SER A 114 -13.35 -8.32 1.51
C SER A 114 -14.20 -7.08 1.84
N PRO A 115 -14.44 -6.19 0.85
CA PRO A 115 -15.41 -5.12 0.99
C PRO A 115 -16.83 -5.66 1.21
N PHE A 116 -17.58 -5.02 2.10
CA PHE A 116 -18.98 -5.37 2.35
C PHE A 116 -19.91 -4.78 1.28
N SER A 117 -21.07 -5.40 1.01
CA SER A 117 -22.10 -4.88 0.10
C SER A 117 -21.62 -4.68 -1.36
N ILE A 118 -20.87 -5.65 -1.90
CA ILE A 118 -20.34 -5.57 -3.28
C ILE A 118 -21.45 -5.62 -4.34
N GLU A 119 -22.59 -6.23 -4.01
CA GLU A 119 -23.79 -6.30 -4.83
C GLU A 119 -24.41 -4.92 -5.10
N ASP A 120 -24.12 -3.91 -4.29
CA ASP A 120 -24.51 -2.51 -4.53
C ASP A 120 -23.46 -1.75 -5.37
N GLY A 121 -22.46 -2.46 -5.89
CA GLY A 121 -21.40 -1.95 -6.74
C GLY A 121 -21.81 -1.80 -8.21
N SER A 122 -20.82 -1.55 -9.05
CA SER A 122 -20.96 -1.49 -10.51
C SER A 122 -20.05 -2.53 -11.14
N ASP A 123 -20.59 -3.30 -12.08
CA ASP A 123 -19.82 -4.25 -12.90
C ASP A 123 -19.20 -3.58 -14.14
N SER A 124 -19.34 -2.26 -14.28
CA SER A 124 -18.77 -1.53 -15.42
C SER A 124 -17.24 -1.68 -15.44
N PRO A 125 -16.63 -2.01 -16.59
CA PRO A 125 -15.16 -2.01 -16.74
C PRO A 125 -14.51 -0.63 -16.50
N GLN A 126 -15.31 0.43 -16.41
CA GLN A 126 -14.89 1.81 -16.15
C GLN A 126 -14.97 2.14 -14.65
N ASP A 127 -15.57 1.27 -13.83
CA ASP A 127 -15.61 1.44 -12.39
C ASP A 127 -14.20 1.25 -11.79
N PRO A 128 -13.73 2.17 -10.92
CA PRO A 128 -12.40 2.08 -10.31
C PRO A 128 -12.16 0.78 -9.54
N LEU A 129 -13.19 0.18 -8.93
CA LEU A 129 -13.05 -1.09 -8.24
C LEU A 129 -12.84 -2.25 -9.20
N VAL A 130 -13.57 -2.28 -10.31
CA VAL A 130 -13.41 -3.31 -11.35
C VAL A 130 -12.00 -3.24 -11.94
N GLN A 131 -11.51 -2.02 -12.25
CA GLN A 131 -10.14 -1.82 -12.75
C GLN A 131 -9.08 -2.20 -11.71
N GLY A 132 -9.25 -1.77 -10.46
CA GLY A 132 -8.32 -2.07 -9.39
C GLY A 132 -8.24 -3.56 -9.04
N TYR A 133 -9.38 -4.26 -9.02
CA TYR A 133 -9.39 -5.71 -8.83
C TYR A 133 -8.86 -6.47 -10.06
N GLY A 134 -9.03 -5.91 -11.27
CA GLY A 134 -8.37 -6.40 -12.48
C GLY A 134 -6.85 -6.37 -12.36
N LEU A 135 -6.28 -5.21 -11.98
CA LEU A 135 -4.85 -5.05 -11.70
C LEU A 135 -4.39 -6.01 -10.59
N MET A 136 -5.16 -6.12 -9.51
CA MET A 136 -4.82 -6.97 -8.37
C MET A 136 -4.81 -8.46 -8.73
N LYS A 137 -5.76 -8.91 -9.55
CA LYS A 137 -5.78 -10.28 -10.07
C LYS A 137 -4.53 -10.57 -10.90
N GLU A 138 -4.12 -9.61 -11.73
CA GLU A 138 -2.93 -9.70 -12.55
C GLU A 138 -1.63 -9.75 -11.72
N LEU A 139 -1.56 -8.96 -10.65
CA LEU A 139 -0.43 -8.97 -9.71
C LEU A 139 -0.34 -10.23 -8.84
N MET A 140 -1.42 -11.00 -8.69
CA MET A 140 -1.53 -12.06 -7.69
C MET A 140 -0.43 -13.15 -7.77
N PRO A 141 -0.01 -13.65 -8.96
CA PRO A 141 1.08 -14.62 -9.06
C PRO A 141 2.40 -14.08 -8.47
N VAL A 142 2.65 -12.78 -8.66
CA VAL A 142 3.86 -12.12 -8.16
C VAL A 142 3.74 -11.77 -6.68
N ILE A 143 2.58 -11.30 -6.21
CA ILE A 143 2.34 -11.04 -4.79
C ILE A 143 2.50 -12.33 -3.99
N THR A 144 1.74 -13.38 -4.32
CA THR A 144 1.72 -14.63 -3.56
C THR A 144 3.07 -15.36 -3.57
N SER A 145 3.82 -15.30 -4.68
CA SER A 145 5.16 -15.88 -4.73
C SER A 145 6.20 -15.13 -3.90
N ASN A 146 5.89 -13.90 -3.43
CA ASN A 146 6.79 -13.06 -2.64
C ASN A 146 6.33 -12.78 -1.21
N GLN A 147 5.13 -13.24 -0.82
CA GLN A 147 4.67 -13.12 0.56
C GLN A 147 5.63 -13.81 1.54
N GLY A 148 5.86 -13.17 2.68
CA GLY A 148 6.75 -13.65 3.74
C GLY A 148 8.26 -13.55 3.44
N LYS A 149 8.65 -13.02 2.27
CA LYS A 149 10.07 -12.85 1.90
C LYS A 149 10.66 -11.49 2.29
N GLY A 150 9.84 -10.54 2.76
CA GLY A 150 10.30 -9.20 3.14
C GLY A 150 10.84 -8.36 1.97
N VAL A 151 10.39 -8.64 0.74
CA VAL A 151 10.81 -7.93 -0.48
C VAL A 151 9.71 -7.02 -1.05
N MET A 152 8.54 -7.01 -0.42
CA MET A 152 7.40 -6.17 -0.79
C MET A 152 7.13 -5.13 0.29
N ASN A 153 6.66 -3.97 -0.15
CA ASN A 153 6.11 -2.93 0.71
C ASN A 153 4.80 -2.42 0.13
N GLY A 154 3.82 -2.23 1.01
CA GLY A 154 2.55 -1.61 0.66
C GLY A 154 2.66 -0.09 0.80
N LEU A 155 2.21 0.63 -0.22
CA LEU A 155 2.05 2.07 -0.18
C LEU A 155 0.58 2.41 0.05
N PHE A 156 0.32 3.34 0.95
CA PHE A 156 -1.02 3.88 1.20
C PHE A 156 -0.88 5.35 1.57
N PHE A 157 -1.55 6.20 0.82
CA PHE A 157 -1.48 7.64 0.94
C PHE A 157 -2.87 8.27 0.89
N ASP A 158 -3.01 9.38 1.61
CA ASP A 158 -4.21 10.21 1.62
C ASP A 158 -3.81 11.71 1.74
N ALA A 159 -4.79 12.58 1.97
CA ALA A 159 -4.55 14.02 2.12
C ALA A 159 -3.71 14.39 3.37
N GLN A 160 -3.62 13.50 4.36
CA GLN A 160 -2.87 13.71 5.60
C GLN A 160 -1.48 13.05 5.54
N ASN A 161 -1.40 11.85 4.98
CA ASN A 161 -0.23 11.00 4.88
C ASN A 161 0.18 10.89 3.42
N LYS A 162 1.00 11.84 2.95
CA LYS A 162 1.29 12.01 1.52
C LYS A 162 2.58 11.36 1.05
N GLU A 163 3.44 10.93 1.97
CA GLU A 163 4.80 10.51 1.69
C GLU A 163 5.21 9.33 2.59
N ARG A 164 6.01 8.42 2.03
CA ARG A 164 6.72 7.36 2.74
C ARG A 164 8.10 7.21 2.11
N VAL A 165 9.13 7.17 2.94
CA VAL A 165 10.51 6.88 2.50
C VAL A 165 10.82 5.42 2.78
N LEU A 166 11.36 4.74 1.77
CA LEU A 166 11.89 3.38 1.86
C LEU A 166 13.39 3.41 1.54
N GLN A 167 14.17 2.48 2.07
CA GLN A 167 15.62 2.43 1.83
C GLN A 167 16.11 1.00 1.74
N TYR A 168 16.83 0.68 0.66
CA TYR A 168 17.38 -0.64 0.39
C TYR A 168 18.73 -0.52 -0.30
N ASP A 169 19.70 -1.34 0.08
CA ASP A 169 20.94 -1.54 -0.69
C ASP A 169 21.67 -0.25 -1.15
N GLY A 170 21.57 0.82 -0.36
CA GLY A 170 22.15 2.14 -0.68
C GLY A 170 21.30 3.03 -1.60
N VAL A 171 20.03 2.67 -1.84
CA VAL A 171 19.04 3.45 -2.59
C VAL A 171 17.90 3.87 -1.65
N LYS A 172 17.58 5.15 -1.67
CA LYS A 172 16.42 5.75 -1.00
C LYS A 172 15.31 5.94 -2.03
N LEU A 173 14.14 5.40 -1.75
CA LEU A 173 12.91 5.59 -2.52
C LEU A 173 12.03 6.57 -1.73
N THR A 174 11.75 7.74 -2.30
CA THR A 174 10.75 8.63 -1.74
C THR A 174 9.44 8.44 -2.49
N CYS A 175 8.50 7.73 -1.85
CA CYS A 175 7.19 7.40 -2.41
C CYS A 175 6.15 8.42 -1.94
N ARG A 176 5.32 8.92 -2.86
CA ARG A 176 4.31 9.94 -2.57
C ARG A 176 2.98 9.66 -3.24
N HIS A 177 1.95 10.32 -2.73
CA HIS A 177 0.69 10.47 -3.45
C HIS A 177 0.88 11.31 -4.72
N TYR A 178 0.22 10.93 -5.81
CA TYR A 178 0.34 11.62 -7.10
C TYR A 178 -0.01 13.11 -7.07
N PHE A 179 -1.02 13.51 -6.29
CA PHE A 179 -1.39 14.93 -6.12
C PHE A 179 -0.37 15.77 -5.33
N THR A 180 0.77 15.21 -4.90
CA THR A 180 1.92 16.04 -4.51
C THR A 180 2.52 16.78 -5.70
N LEU A 181 2.21 16.34 -6.92
CA LEU A 181 2.53 17.02 -8.17
C LEU A 181 1.35 17.94 -8.56
N PRO A 182 1.57 19.24 -8.82
CA PRO A 182 0.49 20.20 -9.09
C PRO A 182 -0.09 20.11 -10.52
N TRP A 183 0.24 19.07 -11.29
CA TRP A 183 -0.10 18.96 -12.71
C TRP A 183 -1.53 18.50 -12.98
N ASP A 184 -2.17 17.89 -11.99
CA ASP A 184 -3.58 17.55 -12.04
C ASP A 184 -4.37 18.66 -11.35
N PRO A 185 -5.36 19.30 -11.99
CA PRO A 185 -6.15 20.37 -11.35
C PRO A 185 -6.75 19.96 -10.01
N ARG A 186 -7.09 18.66 -9.85
CA ARG A 186 -7.63 18.10 -8.61
C ARG A 186 -6.64 18.16 -7.44
N ALA A 187 -5.35 18.34 -7.71
CA ALA A 187 -4.34 18.54 -6.68
C ALA A 187 -4.46 19.93 -6.01
N THR A 188 -4.96 20.94 -6.72
CA THR A 188 -4.93 22.35 -6.29
C THR A 188 -6.31 23.03 -6.23
N ASP A 189 -7.36 22.45 -6.82
CA ASP A 189 -8.70 23.05 -6.91
C ASP A 189 -9.57 22.90 -5.64
N GLY A 190 -9.03 22.29 -4.59
CA GLY A 190 -9.75 22.01 -3.34
C GLY A 190 -10.49 20.67 -3.32
N SER A 191 -10.37 19.85 -4.37
CA SER A 191 -10.87 18.48 -4.39
C SER A 191 -10.31 17.65 -3.23
N ILE A 192 -11.16 16.75 -2.70
CA ILE A 192 -10.71 15.75 -1.74
C ILE A 192 -9.79 14.77 -2.46
N TRP A 193 -8.59 14.56 -1.93
CA TRP A 193 -7.68 13.57 -2.48
C TRP A 193 -8.27 12.17 -2.27
N PRO A 194 -8.44 11.36 -3.32
CA PRO A 194 -8.72 9.95 -3.13
C PRO A 194 -7.51 9.29 -2.45
N GLU A 195 -7.71 8.07 -1.95
CA GLU A 195 -6.56 7.30 -1.45
C GLU A 195 -5.77 6.81 -2.66
N GLY A 196 -4.44 6.88 -2.58
CA GLY A 196 -3.50 6.41 -3.58
C GLY A 196 -2.48 5.47 -2.96
N GLY A 197 -1.94 4.54 -3.74
CA GLY A 197 -1.06 3.51 -3.20
C GLY A 197 -1.07 2.23 -4.01
N GLY A 198 -0.39 1.22 -3.48
CA GLY A 198 -0.17 -0.04 -4.16
C GLY A 198 1.04 -0.79 -3.63
N VAL A 199 1.81 -1.43 -4.51
CA VAL A 199 2.92 -2.33 -4.20
C VAL A 199 4.23 -1.78 -4.74
N VAL A 200 5.26 -1.80 -3.91
CA VAL A 200 6.66 -1.75 -4.34
C VAL A 200 7.27 -3.12 -4.05
N LEU A 201 7.67 -3.84 -5.09
CA LEU A 201 8.36 -5.12 -4.99
C LEU A 201 9.79 -4.97 -5.50
N ARG A 202 10.77 -5.38 -4.69
CA ARG A 202 12.17 -5.45 -5.08
C ARG A 202 12.46 -6.77 -5.77
N LEU A 203 12.83 -6.72 -7.05
CA LEU A 203 13.18 -7.88 -7.88
C LEU A 203 14.68 -8.19 -7.77
N SER A 204 15.50 -7.14 -7.74
CA SER A 204 16.94 -7.19 -7.44
C SER A 204 17.39 -5.85 -6.84
N LYS A 205 18.70 -5.66 -6.60
CA LYS A 205 19.25 -4.42 -6.03
C LYS A 205 18.76 -3.17 -6.77
N ASP A 206 18.79 -3.20 -8.09
CA ASP A 206 18.53 -2.07 -8.97
C ASP A 206 17.27 -2.27 -9.81
N GLU A 207 16.39 -3.20 -9.43
CA GLU A 207 15.22 -3.59 -10.23
C GLU A 207 13.98 -3.73 -9.34
N PHE A 208 12.93 -3.00 -9.71
CA PHE A 208 11.71 -2.86 -8.92
C PHE A 208 10.48 -3.05 -9.80
N LEU A 209 9.43 -3.58 -9.21
CA LEU A 209 8.07 -3.52 -9.73
C LEU A 209 7.28 -2.53 -8.88
N ILE A 210 6.65 -1.54 -9.51
CA ILE A 210 5.77 -0.57 -8.86
C ILE A 210 4.40 -0.70 -9.49
N ALA A 211 3.38 -1.03 -8.70
CA ALA A 211 2.04 -1.20 -9.21
C ALA A 211 1.00 -0.58 -8.29
N GLY A 212 -0.07 -0.03 -8.85
CA GLY A 212 -1.15 0.57 -8.07
C GLY A 212 -1.82 1.74 -8.78
N ASN A 213 -2.22 2.75 -8.00
CA ASN A 213 -2.93 3.94 -8.45
C ASN A 213 -2.46 5.18 -7.66
N GLY A 214 -2.24 6.32 -8.32
CA GLY A 214 -1.94 7.57 -7.62
C GLY A 214 -0.60 7.58 -6.87
N ILE A 215 0.46 6.99 -7.45
CA ILE A 215 1.79 6.85 -6.84
C ILE A 215 2.82 7.70 -7.59
N VAL A 216 3.77 8.29 -6.87
CA VAL A 216 5.01 8.86 -7.40
C VAL A 216 6.19 8.26 -6.63
N VAL A 217 7.27 7.88 -7.32
CA VAL A 217 8.48 7.34 -6.68
C VAL A 217 9.71 8.02 -7.26
N GLU A 218 10.46 8.68 -6.37
CA GLU A 218 11.79 9.23 -6.63
C GLU A 218 12.86 8.29 -6.09
N PHE A 219 13.98 8.17 -6.81
CA PHE A 219 15.09 7.32 -6.46
C PHE A 219 16.34 8.17 -6.25
N GLU A 220 16.97 8.01 -5.09
CA GLU A 220 18.18 8.73 -4.71
C GLU A 220 19.20 7.73 -4.16
N LYS A 221 20.48 8.06 -4.22
CA LYS A 221 21.48 7.30 -3.48
C LYS A 221 21.35 7.63 -1.99
N ALA A 222 21.27 6.61 -1.14
CA ALA A 222 21.28 6.78 0.30
C ALA A 222 22.62 7.40 0.76
N ASP A 223 22.58 8.21 1.81
CA ASP A 223 23.74 8.84 2.47
C ASP A 223 24.55 9.84 1.64
N VAL A 224 24.11 10.20 0.43
CA VAL A 224 24.49 11.48 -0.17
C VAL A 224 23.98 12.54 0.79
N HIS A 225 24.85 13.40 1.33
CA HIS A 225 24.44 14.66 1.94
C HIS A 225 23.72 15.43 0.83
N SER A 226 22.42 15.17 0.69
CA SER A 226 21.54 15.95 -0.15
C SER A 226 21.60 17.33 0.46
N GLN A 227 22.50 18.18 -0.05
CA GLN A 227 22.25 19.59 -0.08
C GLN A 227 20.91 19.70 -0.77
N THR A 228 19.85 19.76 0.03
CA THR A 228 18.50 20.02 -0.47
C THR A 228 18.65 21.35 -1.17
N ILE A 229 18.76 21.32 -2.50
CA ILE A 229 18.77 22.53 -3.29
C ILE A 229 17.33 23.04 -3.16
N ASN A 230 17.10 23.86 -2.14
CA ASN A 230 15.87 24.61 -1.92
C ASN A 230 15.74 25.74 -2.97
N THR A 231 16.15 25.50 -4.21
CA THR A 231 15.62 26.30 -5.31
C THR A 231 14.18 25.86 -5.46
N LYS A 232 13.25 26.77 -5.16
CA LYS A 232 11.89 26.67 -5.68
C LYS A 232 12.01 26.57 -7.19
N LEU A 233 11.89 25.35 -7.72
CA LEU A 233 11.75 25.13 -9.15
C LEU A 233 10.27 25.33 -9.47
N GLY A 234 10.00 25.94 -10.61
CA GLY A 234 8.68 25.97 -11.23
C GLY A 234 8.22 24.56 -11.58
N GLU A 235 6.96 24.48 -11.99
CA GLU A 235 6.31 23.21 -12.35
C GLU A 235 6.99 22.49 -13.53
N ASP A 236 7.75 23.24 -14.33
CA ASP A 236 8.57 22.82 -15.46
C ASP A 236 9.97 22.31 -15.06
N GLY A 237 10.31 22.40 -13.78
CA GLY A 237 11.63 22.04 -13.25
C GLY A 237 12.72 23.09 -13.53
N PHE A 238 12.36 24.29 -13.98
CA PHE A 238 13.27 25.43 -14.10
C PHE A 238 13.18 26.32 -12.87
N ALA A 239 14.24 27.06 -12.53
CA ALA A 239 14.18 28.02 -11.43
C ALA A 239 13.23 29.18 -11.78
N TYR A 240 12.43 29.65 -10.81
CA TYR A 240 11.63 30.87 -11.00
C TYR A 240 12.53 32.05 -11.35
N GLN A 241 12.15 32.86 -12.33
CA GLN A 241 12.84 34.11 -12.65
C GLN A 241 12.84 35.03 -11.42
N GLY A 242 14.03 35.34 -10.88
CA GLY A 242 14.22 36.28 -9.78
C GLY A 242 14.41 35.68 -8.38
N GLY A 243 14.64 34.37 -8.25
CA GLY A 243 15.03 33.78 -6.96
C GLY A 243 16.43 34.25 -6.50
N ASP A 244 16.59 34.51 -5.20
CA ASP A 244 17.90 34.82 -4.60
C ASP A 244 18.90 33.71 -4.95
N HIS A 245 19.86 34.04 -5.82
CA HIS A 245 20.96 33.15 -6.16
C HIS A 245 21.96 33.17 -5.01
N ALA A 246 21.72 32.38 -3.97
CA ALA A 246 22.81 31.95 -3.12
C ALA A 246 23.80 31.20 -4.04
N GLN A 247 24.96 31.80 -4.31
CA GLN A 247 26.09 31.15 -4.96
C GLN A 247 26.57 30.02 -4.04
N GLN A 248 25.93 28.85 -4.17
CA GLN A 248 26.47 27.60 -3.64
C GLN A 248 27.33 26.96 -4.73
N ASP A 249 28.46 26.42 -4.29
CA ASP A 249 29.38 25.67 -5.13
C ASP A 249 28.65 24.42 -5.66
N THR A 250 28.21 24.49 -6.92
CA THR A 250 27.51 23.41 -7.62
C THR A 250 28.48 22.38 -8.21
N SER A 251 29.78 22.49 -7.91
CA SER A 251 30.77 21.53 -8.38
C SER A 251 30.46 20.14 -7.85
N TRP A 252 30.32 19.19 -8.77
CA TRP A 252 30.11 17.79 -8.44
C TRP A 252 31.33 17.24 -7.71
N LYS A 253 31.13 16.70 -6.50
CA LYS A 253 32.21 16.31 -5.58
C LYS A 253 32.75 14.88 -5.78
N GLY A 254 32.52 14.26 -6.93
CA GLY A 254 32.93 12.87 -7.14
C GLY A 254 31.92 11.83 -6.65
N GLU A 255 30.80 12.28 -6.08
CA GLU A 255 29.81 11.41 -5.45
C GLU A 255 28.97 10.69 -6.51
N SER A 256 28.87 9.36 -6.35
CA SER A 256 28.03 8.58 -7.24
C SER A 256 26.54 8.83 -6.95
N ARG A 257 25.72 8.78 -8.00
CA ARG A 257 24.27 8.99 -7.99
C ARG A 257 23.55 7.77 -8.55
N VAL A 258 22.26 7.69 -8.22
CA VAL A 258 21.33 6.74 -8.82
C VAL A 258 20.54 7.46 -9.91
N GLY A 259 20.38 6.80 -11.06
CA GLY A 259 19.54 7.26 -12.16
C GLY A 259 18.48 6.23 -12.51
N ILE A 260 17.37 6.70 -13.09
CA ILE A 260 16.32 5.84 -13.64
C ILE A 260 16.75 5.39 -15.04
N GLY A 261 16.97 4.09 -15.22
CA GLY A 261 17.31 3.45 -16.48
C GLY A 261 16.07 3.22 -17.34
N THR A 262 15.54 2.00 -17.34
CA THR A 262 14.31 1.68 -18.09
C THR A 262 13.10 1.70 -17.18
N VAL A 263 12.01 2.31 -17.66
CA VAL A 263 10.69 2.23 -17.04
C VAL A 263 9.75 1.65 -18.07
N ASP A 264 9.28 0.43 -17.85
CA ASP A 264 8.41 -0.26 -18.79
C ASP A 264 7.06 -0.54 -18.12
N GLU A 265 5.98 -0.17 -18.79
CA GLU A 265 4.65 -0.66 -18.44
C GLU A 265 4.57 -2.13 -18.88
N VAL A 266 4.18 -3.00 -17.95
CA VAL A 266 4.12 -4.44 -18.17
C VAL A 266 2.74 -4.97 -17.81
N SER A 267 2.37 -6.09 -18.41
CA SER A 267 1.36 -6.99 -17.87
C SER A 267 2.00 -8.25 -17.29
N ILE A 268 1.34 -8.87 -16.31
CA ILE A 268 1.81 -10.10 -15.67
C ILE A 268 0.96 -11.28 -16.14
N GLN A 269 1.64 -12.29 -16.68
CA GLN A 269 1.00 -13.53 -17.11
C GLN A 269 0.71 -14.45 -15.92
N ALA A 270 -0.13 -15.46 -16.15
CA ALA A 270 -0.51 -16.41 -15.09
C ALA A 270 0.67 -17.17 -14.46
N ASP A 271 1.78 -17.30 -15.18
CA ASP A 271 3.02 -17.92 -14.69
C ASP A 271 3.95 -16.94 -13.94
N GLY A 272 3.53 -15.67 -13.81
CA GLY A 272 4.31 -14.60 -13.19
C GLY A 272 5.31 -13.91 -14.13
N SER A 273 5.39 -14.32 -15.41
CA SER A 273 6.28 -13.67 -16.38
C SER A 273 5.73 -12.32 -16.86
N PHE A 274 6.63 -11.40 -17.19
CA PHE A 274 6.27 -10.05 -17.64
C PHE A 274 6.12 -10.00 -19.16
N GLN A 275 4.98 -9.49 -19.63
CA GLN A 275 4.77 -9.08 -21.00
C GLN A 275 4.92 -7.55 -21.08
N TYR A 276 5.88 -7.08 -21.86
CA TYR A 276 6.16 -5.66 -21.99
C TYR A 276 5.13 -4.99 -22.92
N VAL A 277 4.46 -3.96 -22.41
CA VAL A 277 3.44 -3.21 -23.15
C VAL A 277 4.08 -2.04 -23.89
N ARG A 278 4.82 -1.18 -23.15
CA ARG A 278 5.51 -0.01 -23.71
C ARG A 278 6.58 0.51 -22.77
N ARG A 279 7.56 1.23 -23.32
CA ARG A 279 8.55 1.98 -22.54
C ARG A 279 8.08 3.39 -22.27
N LEU A 280 8.18 3.82 -21.01
CA LEU A 280 8.02 5.20 -20.57
C LEU A 280 9.38 5.90 -20.55
N ASN A 281 9.44 7.14 -21.03
CA ASN A 281 10.66 7.96 -21.03
C ASN A 281 10.27 9.45 -21.07
N GLY A 282 11.23 10.38 -21.14
CA GLY A 282 10.96 11.82 -21.26
C GLY A 282 9.98 12.30 -20.20
N ASP A 283 8.92 13.00 -20.62
CA ASP A 283 7.92 13.58 -19.71
C ASP A 283 7.18 12.54 -18.86
N GLN A 284 7.01 11.31 -19.36
CA GLN A 284 6.40 10.21 -18.59
C GLN A 284 7.23 9.81 -17.37
N THR A 285 8.54 10.07 -17.40
CA THR A 285 9.49 9.87 -16.26
C THR A 285 9.98 11.18 -15.67
N HIS A 286 9.33 12.29 -16.04
CA HIS A 286 9.75 13.65 -15.69
C HIS A 286 11.24 13.89 -15.97
N GLN A 287 11.69 13.46 -17.15
CA GLN A 287 13.08 13.56 -17.59
C GLN A 287 14.06 12.79 -16.66
N GLY A 288 13.63 11.60 -16.20
CA GLY A 288 14.43 10.73 -15.33
C GLY A 288 14.41 11.10 -13.83
N ARG A 289 13.51 11.98 -13.40
CA ARG A 289 13.42 12.42 -11.99
C ARG A 289 12.56 11.50 -11.12
N HIS A 290 11.48 10.96 -11.66
CA HIS A 290 10.60 10.05 -10.93
C HIS A 290 9.80 9.12 -11.84
N VAL A 291 9.31 8.04 -11.26
CA VAL A 291 8.28 7.18 -11.85
C VAL A 291 6.92 7.56 -11.27
N ARG A 292 5.84 7.51 -12.06
CA ARG A 292 4.50 7.87 -11.58
C ARG A 292 3.37 7.05 -12.20
N ILE A 293 2.29 6.88 -11.43
CA ILE A 293 1.00 6.36 -11.84
C ILE A 293 -0.06 7.39 -11.45
N SER A 294 -0.83 7.88 -12.40
CA SER A 294 -1.81 8.95 -12.18
C SER A 294 -2.99 8.49 -11.32
N VAL A 295 -3.69 9.43 -10.67
CA VAL A 295 -4.95 9.12 -9.98
C VAL A 295 -6.01 8.71 -11.01
N GLY A 296 -6.56 7.52 -10.82
CA GLY A 296 -7.54 6.92 -11.74
C GLY A 296 -6.92 6.00 -12.80
N GLU A 297 -5.59 5.86 -12.84
CA GLU A 297 -4.92 4.86 -13.66
C GLU A 297 -4.45 3.69 -12.80
N PHE A 298 -4.57 2.47 -13.33
CA PHE A 298 -4.08 1.24 -12.71
C PHE A 298 -3.00 0.64 -13.59
N LYS A 299 -1.74 0.66 -13.13
CA LYS A 299 -0.57 0.26 -13.94
C LYS A 299 0.39 -0.61 -13.13
N ILE A 300 1.19 -1.39 -13.85
CA ILE A 300 2.34 -2.12 -13.34
C ILE A 300 3.57 -1.61 -14.10
N LEU A 301 4.53 -1.06 -13.37
CA LEU A 301 5.75 -0.46 -13.91
C LEU A 301 6.95 -1.28 -13.46
N HIS A 302 7.68 -1.79 -14.42
CA HIS A 302 8.98 -2.43 -14.21
C HIS A 302 10.09 -1.38 -14.36
N VAL A 303 10.84 -1.15 -13.30
CA VAL A 303 11.81 -0.07 -13.18
C VAL A 303 13.20 -0.64 -12.96
N LYS A 304 14.15 -0.26 -13.81
CA LYS A 304 15.59 -0.53 -13.63
C LYS A 304 16.32 0.76 -13.31
N LEU A 305 17.20 0.71 -12.33
CA LEU A 305 18.08 1.80 -11.95
C LEU A 305 19.49 1.55 -12.50
N TYR A 306 20.30 2.59 -12.52
CA TYR A 306 21.73 2.49 -12.74
C TYR A 306 22.48 3.46 -11.83
N GLU A 307 23.73 3.14 -11.56
CA GLU A 307 24.64 3.98 -10.80
C GLU A 307 25.57 4.72 -11.76
N TYR A 308 25.75 6.02 -11.57
CA TYR A 308 26.67 6.85 -12.36
C TYR A 308 27.50 7.76 -11.46
N LYS A 309 28.55 8.34 -12.05
CA LYS A 309 29.43 9.34 -11.46
C LYS A 309 29.41 10.56 -12.37
#